data_AF-A0A2R6H4Y5-F1
#
_entry.id   AF-A0A2R6H4Y5-F1
#
_cell.length_a   1.000
_cell.length_b   1.000
_cell.length_c   1.000
_cell.angle_alpha   90.00
_cell.angle_beta   90.00
_cell.angle_gamma   90.00
#
_symmetry.space_group_name_H-M   'P 1'
#
loop_
_entity.id
_entity.type
_entity.pdbx_description
1 polymer ?
#
loop_
_entity_poly.entity_id
_entity_poly.type
_entity_poly.pdbx_seq_one_letter_code
_entity_poly.pdbx_strand_id
1 'polypeptide(L)'
;MGVFIEGEILRERKQAREMSEIEPRWIRWPYARIRRELETTDGTVTRFVYQLEYDIAATPAGTHTPDWQPVARFDHNVEPNRGHDVRKEGLHLDLYRDGEKHRVLAGFPTVSLEHVPQFCEQFLEDNATQLLEQFERWHDLYGPWRVHSE
;
A
#
# COMPACT_ATOMS: atom_id res chain seq x y z
N MET A 1 -6.46 -54.07 32.82
CA MET A 1 -6.37 -53.05 33.89
C MET A 1 -4.99 -52.40 33.74
N GLY A 2 -4.93 -51.10 33.43
CA GLY A 2 -3.70 -50.35 33.18
C GLY A 2 -4.04 -48.86 33.19
N VAL A 3 -3.09 -48.01 33.58
CA VAL A 3 -3.38 -46.68 34.15
C VAL A 3 -2.60 -45.58 33.43
N PHE A 4 -3.35 -44.60 32.91
CA PHE A 4 -3.01 -43.18 32.68
C PHE A 4 -1.65 -42.83 32.02
N ILE A 5 -1.73 -42.36 30.76
CA ILE A 5 -1.27 -41.05 30.23
C ILE A 5 -1.90 -40.86 28.84
N GLU A 6 -2.08 -39.68 28.26
CA GLU A 6 -1.92 -38.29 28.76
C GLU A 6 -3.35 -37.74 29.11
N GLY A 7 -3.77 -36.47 29.11
CA GLY A 7 -3.13 -35.16 28.85
C GLY A 7 -3.87 -34.30 27.81
N GLU A 8 -4.47 -33.18 28.23
CA GLU A 8 -5.05 -32.17 27.33
C GLU A 8 -4.00 -31.11 26.94
N ILE A 9 -3.59 -31.06 25.67
CA ILE A 9 -2.91 -29.86 25.12
C ILE A 9 -3.98 -28.94 24.53
N LEU A 10 -4.53 -28.08 25.38
CA LEU A 10 -5.49 -27.07 24.96
C LEU A 10 -4.80 -25.99 24.11
N ARG A 11 -5.35 -25.75 22.92
CA ARG A 11 -5.42 -24.46 22.22
C ARG A 11 -4.31 -23.44 22.51
N GLU A 12 -3.31 -23.38 21.64
CA GLU A 12 -2.85 -22.09 21.13
C GLU A 12 -2.48 -22.17 19.63
N ARG A 13 -3.50 -22.37 18.78
CA ARG A 13 -3.38 -22.07 17.35
C ARG A 13 -3.30 -20.55 17.18
N LYS A 14 -2.11 -20.01 17.37
CA LYS A 14 -1.73 -18.70 16.82
C LYS A 14 -1.93 -18.81 15.31
N GLN A 15 -3.03 -18.23 14.80
CA GLN A 15 -3.32 -18.23 13.36
C GLN A 15 -2.08 -17.69 12.63
N ALA A 16 -1.66 -18.37 11.57
CA ALA A 16 -0.57 -17.87 10.75
C ALA A 16 -1.03 -16.54 10.14
N ARG A 17 -0.20 -15.50 10.30
CA ARG A 17 -0.50 -14.15 9.81
C ARG A 17 -0.35 -14.12 8.30
N GLU A 18 -1.38 -14.58 7.60
CA GLU A 18 -1.41 -14.67 6.14
C GLU A 18 -1.69 -13.27 5.55
N MET A 19 -0.60 -12.52 5.35
CA MET A 19 -0.61 -11.29 4.57
C MET A 19 -0.63 -11.67 3.09
N SER A 20 -1.76 -11.49 2.43
CA SER A 20 -1.82 -11.67 0.97
C SER A 20 -1.08 -10.51 0.31
N GLU A 21 0.07 -10.80 -0.32
CA GLU A 21 0.62 -9.93 -1.35
C GLU A 21 -0.30 -10.02 -2.57
N ILE A 22 -1.07 -8.96 -2.81
CA ILE A 22 -1.98 -8.88 -3.94
C ILE A 22 -1.19 -8.29 -5.11
N GLU A 23 -1.24 -8.96 -6.27
CA GLU A 23 -0.64 -8.50 -7.53
C GLU A 23 -0.81 -6.98 -7.72
N PRO A 24 0.26 -6.23 -8.04
CA PRO A 24 0.17 -4.78 -8.13
C PRO A 24 -0.73 -4.37 -9.29
N ARG A 25 -1.59 -3.38 -9.05
CA ARG A 25 -2.46 -2.84 -10.10
C ARG A 25 -1.67 -1.85 -10.95
N TRP A 26 -1.40 -2.23 -12.20
CA TRP A 26 -0.74 -1.35 -13.16
C TRP A 26 -1.59 -0.13 -13.49
N ILE A 27 -0.99 1.06 -13.36
CA ILE A 27 -1.59 2.34 -13.70
C ILE A 27 -1.04 2.84 -15.04
N ARG A 28 0.29 2.78 -15.21
CA ARG A 28 0.99 3.00 -16.49
C ARG A 28 2.18 2.05 -16.56
N TRP A 29 2.06 0.94 -17.28
CA TRP A 29 3.20 0.04 -17.52
C TRP A 29 4.26 0.77 -18.38
N PRO A 30 5.57 0.59 -18.12
CA PRO A 30 6.19 -0.24 -17.08
C PRO A 30 6.45 0.50 -15.76
N TYR A 31 6.05 1.78 -15.62
CA TYR A 31 6.65 2.71 -14.66
C TYR A 31 5.78 3.15 -13.48
N ALA A 32 4.47 2.90 -13.48
CA ALA A 32 3.57 3.30 -12.40
C ALA A 32 2.54 2.22 -12.04
N ARG A 33 2.42 1.90 -10.76
CA ARG A 33 1.55 0.84 -10.22
C ARG A 33 1.04 1.18 -8.82
N ILE A 34 -0.06 0.57 -8.39
CA ILE A 34 -0.46 0.50 -6.98
C ILE A 34 -0.01 -0.85 -6.43
N ARG A 35 0.90 -0.87 -5.46
CA ARG A 35 1.23 -2.04 -4.65
C ARG A 35 0.19 -2.22 -3.54
N ARG A 36 -0.22 -3.47 -3.30
CA ARG A 36 -1.38 -3.81 -2.47
C ARG A 36 -1.04 -4.91 -1.47
N GLU A 37 -1.03 -4.56 -0.18
CA GLU A 37 -1.02 -5.50 0.94
C GLU A 37 -2.38 -5.46 1.64
N LEU A 38 -2.94 -6.63 1.96
CA LEU A 38 -4.11 -6.73 2.83
C LEU A 38 -3.92 -7.87 3.83
N GLU A 39 -4.37 -7.63 5.06
CA GLU A 39 -4.34 -8.59 6.16
C GLU A 39 -5.69 -8.54 6.90
N THR A 40 -6.28 -9.70 7.14
CA THR A 40 -7.56 -9.83 7.86
C THR A 40 -7.49 -10.91 8.93
N THR A 41 -8.13 -10.70 10.07
CA THR A 41 -8.37 -11.72 11.10
C THR A 41 -9.88 -11.86 11.29
N ASP A 42 -10.40 -13.09 11.18
CA ASP A 42 -11.83 -13.41 11.27
C ASP A 42 -12.73 -12.47 10.41
N GLY A 43 -12.27 -12.17 9.19
CA GLY A 43 -12.95 -11.27 8.25
C GLY A 43 -12.79 -9.76 8.52
N THR A 44 -12.20 -9.38 9.66
CA THR A 44 -11.92 -7.97 10.00
C THR A 44 -10.54 -7.57 9.51
N VAL A 45 -10.43 -6.43 8.81
CA VAL A 45 -9.14 -5.87 8.36
C VAL A 45 -8.27 -5.47 9.58
N THR A 46 -7.06 -6.01 9.65
CA THR A 46 -6.07 -5.73 10.72
C THR A 46 -4.89 -4.89 10.24
N ARG A 47 -4.55 -4.99 8.95
CA ARG A 47 -3.56 -4.14 8.27
C ARG A 47 -3.90 -4.03 6.79
N PHE A 48 -3.54 -2.89 6.18
CA PHE A 48 -3.39 -2.78 4.73
C PHE A 48 -2.26 -1.82 4.38
N VAL A 49 -1.75 -1.93 3.15
CA VAL A 49 -0.94 -0.90 2.49
C VAL A 49 -1.41 -0.79 1.04
N TYR A 50 -1.87 0.39 0.65
CA TYR A 50 -2.17 0.75 -0.72
C TYR A 50 -1.22 1.90 -1.11
N GLN A 51 -0.24 1.59 -1.93
CA GLN A 51 0.87 2.50 -2.25
C GLN A 51 0.98 2.69 -3.75
N LEU A 52 0.77 3.92 -4.23
CA LEU A 52 1.13 4.32 -5.58
C LEU A 52 2.66 4.45 -5.65
N GLU A 53 3.27 3.76 -6.61
CA GLU A 53 4.72 3.66 -6.79
C GLU A 53 5.10 4.10 -8.20
N TYR A 54 6.25 4.76 -8.31
CA TYR A 54 6.89 5.15 -9.57
C TYR A 54 8.26 4.45 -9.65
N ASP A 55 8.55 3.78 -10.76
CA ASP A 55 9.86 3.19 -11.03
C ASP A 55 10.79 4.22 -11.68
N ILE A 56 11.75 4.75 -10.92
CA ILE A 56 12.65 5.81 -11.41
C ILE A 56 13.73 5.29 -12.37
N ALA A 57 13.89 3.97 -12.49
CA ALA A 57 14.78 3.33 -13.45
C ALA A 57 14.05 2.92 -14.76
N ALA A 58 12.74 3.19 -14.87
CA ALA A 58 11.85 2.65 -15.89
C ALA A 58 12.35 2.78 -17.33
N THR A 59 12.70 1.65 -17.96
CA THR A 59 13.00 1.57 -19.39
C THR A 59 11.76 1.30 -20.22
N PRO A 60 11.67 1.78 -21.49
CA PRO A 60 10.60 1.45 -22.44
C PRO A 60 10.22 -0.03 -22.58
N ALA A 61 11.17 -0.94 -22.35
CA ALA A 61 10.97 -2.38 -22.45
C ALA A 61 10.46 -3.04 -21.16
N GLY A 62 10.57 -2.37 -20.00
CA GLY A 62 10.24 -2.95 -18.69
C GLY A 62 11.12 -4.13 -18.26
N THR A 63 12.31 -4.29 -18.88
CA THR A 63 13.23 -5.43 -18.70
C THR A 63 14.44 -5.12 -17.82
N HIS A 64 14.44 -4.01 -17.10
CA HIS A 64 15.50 -3.57 -16.19
C HIS A 64 15.16 -3.96 -14.74
N THR A 65 16.12 -3.81 -13.82
CA THR A 65 15.85 -3.92 -12.38
C THR A 65 15.15 -2.64 -11.91
N PRO A 66 13.89 -2.69 -11.45
CA PRO A 66 13.11 -1.49 -11.16
C PRO A 66 13.49 -0.85 -9.82
N ASP A 67 13.43 0.47 -9.77
CA ASP A 67 13.67 1.29 -8.58
C ASP A 67 12.34 1.95 -8.14
N TRP A 68 11.52 1.15 -7.45
CA TRP A 68 10.18 1.53 -7.01
C TRP A 68 10.21 2.52 -5.85
N GLN A 69 10.06 3.79 -6.16
CA GLN A 69 9.91 4.86 -5.19
C GLN A 69 8.43 5.07 -4.81
N PRO A 70 8.12 5.31 -3.53
CA PRO A 70 6.76 5.65 -3.11
C PRO A 70 6.37 7.04 -3.64
N VAL A 71 5.16 7.17 -4.16
CA VAL A 71 4.56 8.45 -4.56
C VAL A 71 3.53 8.88 -3.52
N ALA A 72 2.59 8.00 -3.20
CA ALA A 72 1.54 8.24 -2.23
C ALA A 72 1.07 6.94 -1.58
N ARG A 73 0.74 6.96 -0.28
CA ARG A 73 0.38 5.76 0.49
C ARG A 73 -0.80 5.98 1.43
N PHE A 74 -1.79 5.11 1.35
CA PHE A 74 -2.69 4.82 2.46
C PHE A 74 -2.19 3.56 3.18
N ASP A 75 -2.07 3.58 4.49
CA ASP A 75 -1.85 2.38 5.29
C ASP A 75 -2.68 2.35 6.57
N HIS A 76 -2.85 1.14 7.09
CA HIS A 76 -3.49 0.89 8.37
C HIS A 76 -2.75 -0.26 9.05
N ASN A 77 -2.60 -0.16 10.37
CA ASN A 77 -2.17 -1.25 11.22
C ASN A 77 -2.79 -1.07 12.62
N VAL A 78 -3.39 -2.13 13.18
CA VAL A 78 -4.03 -2.08 14.52
C VAL A 78 -3.05 -2.24 15.70
N GLU A 79 -1.76 -2.55 15.44
CA GLU A 79 -0.78 -2.84 16.50
C GLU A 79 -0.41 -1.62 17.37
N PRO A 80 -0.50 -1.68 18.71
CA PRO A 80 -0.33 -0.52 19.59
C PRO A 80 0.99 0.26 19.47
N ASN A 81 2.06 -0.37 18.97
CA ASN A 81 3.42 0.20 19.00
C ASN A 81 3.91 0.69 17.62
N ARG A 82 3.15 0.47 16.53
CA ARG A 82 3.48 0.88 15.14
C ARG A 82 2.23 1.17 14.30
N GLY A 83 1.06 1.27 14.91
CA GLY A 83 -0.22 1.19 14.22
C GLY A 83 -0.82 2.55 13.88
N HIS A 84 -0.82 2.89 12.59
CA HIS A 84 -1.73 3.89 12.03
C HIS A 84 -3.16 3.33 12.10
N ASP A 85 -3.92 3.68 13.13
CA ASP A 85 -5.27 3.17 13.36
C ASP A 85 -6.30 4.13 12.78
N VAL A 86 -6.73 3.90 11.54
CA VAL A 86 -7.68 4.75 10.82
C VAL A 86 -9.04 4.90 11.53
N ARG A 87 -9.36 4.04 12.51
CA ARG A 87 -10.54 4.19 13.40
C ARG A 87 -10.38 5.31 14.44
N LYS A 88 -9.14 5.70 14.74
CA LYS A 88 -8.77 6.73 15.72
C LYS A 88 -8.23 8.00 15.04
N GLU A 89 -7.34 7.82 14.07
CA GLU A 89 -6.66 8.90 13.34
C GLU A 89 -7.51 9.45 12.17
N GLY A 90 -8.49 8.69 11.71
CA GLY A 90 -9.11 8.89 10.41
C GLY A 90 -8.23 8.39 9.26
N LEU A 91 -8.84 8.21 8.09
CA LEU A 91 -8.09 7.89 6.88
C LEU A 91 -7.29 9.12 6.43
N HIS A 92 -6.02 8.90 6.09
CA HIS A 92 -5.09 9.92 5.60
C HIS A 92 -4.18 9.35 4.52
N LEU A 93 -3.75 10.20 3.59
CA LEU A 93 -2.87 9.87 2.49
C LEU A 93 -1.51 10.52 2.72
N ASP A 94 -0.47 9.70 2.88
CA ASP A 94 0.90 10.15 2.87
C ASP A 94 1.34 10.46 1.44
N LEU A 95 2.00 11.59 1.23
CA LEU A 95 2.69 11.95 0.00
C LEU A 95 4.20 11.89 0.23
N TYR A 96 4.91 11.33 -0.74
CA TYR A 96 6.35 11.07 -0.67
C TYR A 96 7.15 11.90 -1.67
N ARG A 97 8.39 12.22 -1.29
CA ARG A 97 9.36 12.97 -2.09
C ARG A 97 10.76 12.65 -1.60
N ASP A 98 11.71 12.47 -2.52
CA ASP A 98 13.12 12.18 -2.22
C ASP A 98 13.28 10.94 -1.28
N GLY A 99 12.35 9.98 -1.38
CA GLY A 99 12.24 8.78 -0.54
C GLY A 99 11.53 8.96 0.82
N GLU A 100 11.30 10.19 1.26
CA GLU A 100 10.75 10.51 2.59
C GLU A 100 9.28 10.96 2.57
N LYS A 101 8.59 10.90 3.71
CA LYS A 101 7.22 11.39 3.87
C LYS A 101 7.21 12.92 3.86
N HIS A 102 6.83 13.51 2.72
CA HIS A 102 6.83 14.96 2.50
C HIS A 102 5.63 15.67 3.12
N ARG A 103 4.43 15.07 3.02
CA ARG A 103 3.18 15.70 3.47
C ARG A 103 2.13 14.63 3.80
N VAL A 104 1.23 14.95 4.73
CA VAL A 104 -0.01 14.20 4.95
C VAL A 104 -1.20 14.99 4.39
N LEU A 105 -2.09 14.32 3.67
CA LEU A 105 -3.45 14.80 3.38
C LEU A 105 -4.43 14.07 4.28
N ALA A 106 -5.38 14.78 4.88
CA ALA A 106 -6.36 14.25 5.83
C ALA A 106 -7.72 14.93 5.63
N GLY A 107 -8.75 14.47 6.36
CA GLY A 107 -10.13 14.94 6.17
C GLY A 107 -10.89 14.16 5.08
N PHE A 108 -10.45 12.93 4.80
CA PHE A 108 -11.19 11.99 3.97
C PHE A 108 -12.55 11.61 4.63
N PRO A 109 -13.55 11.16 3.86
CA PRO A 109 -14.81 10.67 4.41
C PRO A 109 -14.62 9.51 5.40
N THR A 110 -15.53 9.37 6.36
CA THR A 110 -15.57 8.17 7.22
C THR A 110 -16.07 6.98 6.40
N VAL A 111 -15.20 5.98 6.23
CA VAL A 111 -15.48 4.72 5.53
C VAL A 111 -15.32 3.56 6.51
N SER A 112 -16.15 2.51 6.45
CA SER A 112 -16.00 1.34 7.32
C SER A 112 -14.77 0.52 6.94
N LEU A 113 -14.11 -0.14 7.90
CA LEU A 113 -12.86 -0.89 7.65
C LEU A 113 -12.96 -1.92 6.51
N GLU A 114 -14.13 -2.51 6.31
CA GLU A 114 -14.47 -3.40 5.19
C GLU A 114 -14.29 -2.74 3.82
N HIS A 115 -14.69 -1.47 3.68
CA HIS A 115 -14.68 -0.73 2.41
C HIS A 115 -13.45 0.18 2.25
N VAL A 116 -12.70 0.47 3.33
CA VAL A 116 -11.49 1.31 3.25
C VAL A 116 -10.48 0.78 2.21
N PRO A 117 -10.14 -0.52 2.14
CA PRO A 117 -9.21 -1.04 1.12
C PRO A 117 -9.62 -0.69 -0.33
N GLN A 118 -10.90 -0.84 -0.66
CA GLN A 118 -11.44 -0.48 -1.98
C GLN A 118 -11.43 1.03 -2.22
N PHE A 119 -11.77 1.83 -1.21
CA PHE A 119 -11.70 3.29 -1.29
C PHE A 119 -10.26 3.79 -1.53
N CYS A 120 -9.27 3.20 -0.85
CA CYS A 120 -7.86 3.52 -1.02
C CYS A 120 -7.37 3.21 -2.44
N GLU A 121 -7.74 2.04 -2.99
CA GLU A 121 -7.40 1.67 -4.38
C GLU A 121 -8.03 2.65 -5.39
N GLN A 122 -9.35 2.87 -5.31
CA GLN A 122 -10.06 3.76 -6.24
C GLN A 122 -9.55 5.21 -6.15
N PHE A 123 -9.29 5.74 -4.95
CA PHE A 123 -8.76 7.09 -4.81
C PHE A 123 -7.39 7.24 -5.46
N LEU A 124 -6.49 6.25 -5.27
CA LEU A 124 -5.17 6.28 -5.90
C LEU A 124 -5.25 6.20 -7.42
N GLU A 125 -6.20 5.44 -7.99
CA GLU A 125 -6.45 5.40 -9.43
C GLU A 125 -6.94 6.75 -9.97
N ASP A 126 -8.04 7.27 -9.40
CA ASP A 126 -8.71 8.49 -9.87
C ASP A 126 -7.77 9.70 -9.84
N ASN A 127 -6.87 9.75 -8.84
CA ASN A 127 -5.93 10.83 -8.64
C ASN A 127 -4.52 10.54 -9.21
N ALA A 128 -4.28 9.33 -9.75
CA ALA A 128 -2.93 8.89 -10.12
C ALA A 128 -2.22 9.86 -11.06
N THR A 129 -2.91 10.39 -12.07
CA THR A 129 -2.28 11.32 -13.02
C THR A 129 -1.78 12.60 -12.35
N GLN A 130 -2.53 13.16 -11.39
CA GLN A 130 -2.09 14.37 -10.68
C GLN A 130 -0.95 14.08 -9.69
N LEU A 131 -0.99 12.92 -9.03
CA LEU A 131 0.05 12.47 -8.10
C LEU A 131 1.37 12.15 -8.83
N LEU A 132 1.29 11.43 -9.95
CA LEU A 132 2.43 11.10 -10.80
C LEU A 132 3.02 12.36 -11.44
N GLU A 133 2.22 13.27 -12.00
CA GLU A 133 2.74 14.52 -12.56
C GLU A 133 3.35 15.44 -11.47
N GLN A 134 2.87 15.37 -10.22
CA GLN A 134 3.51 16.08 -9.09
C GLN A 134 4.87 15.46 -8.73
N PHE A 135 4.94 14.14 -8.63
CA PHE A 135 6.17 13.41 -8.37
C PHE A 135 7.21 13.61 -9.49
N GLU A 136 6.78 13.52 -10.75
CA GLU A 136 7.59 13.80 -11.95
C GLU A 136 8.29 15.16 -11.84
N ARG A 137 7.52 16.23 -11.57
CA ARG A 137 8.04 17.60 -11.42
C ARG A 137 8.92 17.83 -10.17
N TRP A 138 8.86 16.97 -9.15
CA TRP A 138 9.73 17.11 -7.98
C TRP A 138 11.12 16.51 -8.17
N HIS A 139 11.26 15.52 -9.06
CA HIS A 139 12.48 14.74 -9.27
C HIS A 139 13.07 14.90 -10.69
N ASP A 140 12.60 15.89 -11.45
CA ASP A 140 12.97 16.17 -12.86
C ASP A 140 12.78 14.95 -13.81
N LEU A 141 11.70 14.20 -13.57
CA LEU A 141 11.28 13.06 -14.39
C LEU A 141 10.14 13.48 -15.32
N TYR A 142 10.04 12.80 -16.46
CA TYR A 142 9.11 13.16 -17.54
C TYR A 142 8.29 11.94 -18.03
N GLY A 143 8.11 10.95 -17.16
CA GLY A 143 7.79 9.58 -17.57
C GLY A 143 8.90 8.96 -18.43
N PRO A 144 8.76 7.70 -18.87
CA PRO A 144 9.55 7.17 -19.97
C PRO A 144 9.18 7.77 -21.35
N TRP A 145 8.16 8.65 -21.42
CA TRP A 145 7.55 9.11 -22.68
C TRP A 145 7.09 10.58 -22.73
N ARG A 146 7.91 11.53 -22.28
CA ARG A 146 7.93 12.87 -22.92
C ARG A 146 9.32 13.10 -23.50
N VAL A 147 9.55 12.56 -24.69
CA VAL A 147 10.71 13.00 -25.50
C VAL A 147 10.58 14.50 -25.73
N HIS A 148 11.57 15.28 -25.27
CA HIS A 148 11.69 16.67 -25.70
C HIS A 148 11.85 16.66 -27.22
N SER A 149 10.88 17.25 -27.91
CA SER A 149 11.07 17.67 -29.29
C SER A 149 11.84 18.99 -29.22
N GLU A 150 13.12 18.94 -29.60
CA GLU A 150 13.95 20.14 -29.81
C GLU A 150 13.45 20.97 -31.01
#